data_AF-A0A8E6U7M9-F1
#
_entry.id   AF-A0A8E6U7M9-F1
#
_cell.length_a   1.000
_cell.length_b   1.000
_cell.length_c   1.000
_cell.angle_alpha   90.00
_cell.angle_beta   90.00
_cell.angle_gamma   90.00
#
_symmetry.space_group_name_H-M   'P 1'
#
loop_
_entity.id
_entity.type
_entity.pdbx_description
1 polymer ?
#
loop_
_entity_poly.entity_id
_entity_poly.type
_entity_poly.pdbx_seq_one_letter_code
_entity_poly.pdbx_strand_id
1 'polypeptide(L)'
;MYHVTRLALKGVLLMSCSCLPVFAQASEKDELAQVIRQLDQVQASLERARALSAQSADDGRFYFDYVRASQDIVSMKQGISQYLDPSRAQPRDAAAVEGRYRQERAQ
;
A
#
# COMPACT_ATOMS: atom_id res chain seq x y z
N MET A 1 -23.40 -51.45 -2.42
CA MET A 1 -24.74 -51.54 -3.05
C MET A 1 -25.70 -50.77 -2.14
N TYR A 2 -26.24 -49.58 -2.44
CA TYR A 2 -26.46 -48.84 -3.69
C TYR A 2 -26.36 -47.32 -3.43
N HIS A 3 -25.89 -46.56 -4.43
CA HIS A 3 -25.99 -45.09 -4.48
C HIS A 3 -27.43 -44.66 -4.76
N VAL A 4 -27.90 -43.54 -4.17
CA VAL A 4 -28.85 -42.63 -4.86
C VAL A 4 -28.59 -41.17 -4.45
N THR A 5 -28.10 -40.41 -5.42
CA THR A 5 -28.01 -38.95 -5.54
C THR A 5 -29.34 -38.22 -5.31
N ARG A 6 -29.32 -37.08 -4.61
CA ARG A 6 -30.26 -35.97 -4.86
C ARG A 6 -29.52 -34.63 -4.94
N LEU A 7 -29.19 -34.31 -6.18
CA LEU A 7 -28.87 -32.99 -6.68
C LEU A 7 -30.12 -32.10 -6.54
N ALA A 8 -30.10 -31.13 -5.62
CA ALA A 8 -31.11 -30.08 -5.54
C ALA A 8 -30.49 -28.77 -6.05
N LEU A 9 -30.61 -28.60 -7.36
CA LEU A 9 -30.47 -27.37 -8.12
C LEU A 9 -31.26 -26.21 -7.47
N LYS A 10 -30.63 -25.05 -7.26
CA LYS A 10 -31.28 -23.73 -7.34
C LYS A 10 -30.21 -22.64 -7.50
N GLY A 11 -30.29 -21.97 -8.63
CA GLY A 11 -29.21 -21.20 -9.21
C GLY A 11 -28.94 -19.86 -8.56
N VAL A 12 -27.73 -19.38 -8.80
CA VAL A 12 -27.43 -17.95 -8.88
C VAL A 12 -26.72 -17.75 -10.21
N LEU A 13 -27.47 -17.24 -11.18
CA LEU A 13 -26.93 -16.64 -12.39
C LEU A 13 -26.18 -15.36 -11.95
N LEU A 14 -24.87 -15.45 -11.73
CA LEU A 14 -24.01 -14.27 -11.65
C LEU A 14 -23.79 -13.76 -13.07
N MET A 15 -24.77 -13.01 -13.56
CA MET A 15 -24.62 -12.13 -14.72
C MET A 15 -23.70 -10.99 -14.28
N SER A 16 -22.38 -11.20 -14.33
CA SER A 16 -21.39 -10.16 -14.09
C SER A 16 -21.28 -9.29 -15.35
N CYS A 17 -22.27 -8.41 -15.51
CA CYS A 17 -22.09 -7.21 -16.29
C CYS A 17 -21.18 -6.29 -15.49
N SER A 18 -19.98 -5.99 -15.99
CA SER A 18 -19.33 -4.74 -15.58
C SER A 18 -18.24 -4.35 -16.57
N CYS A 19 -18.60 -3.36 -17.40
CA CYS A 19 -17.76 -2.39 -18.09
C CYS A 19 -16.35 -2.83 -18.45
N LEU A 20 -16.11 -2.99 -19.76
CA LEU A 20 -14.80 -2.68 -20.30
C LEU A 20 -14.43 -1.27 -19.80
N PRO A 21 -13.26 -1.06 -19.17
CA PRO A 21 -12.87 0.28 -18.78
C PRO A 21 -12.80 1.09 -20.07
N VAL A 22 -13.65 2.11 -20.19
CA VAL A 22 -13.33 3.25 -21.03
C VAL A 22 -11.99 3.71 -20.51
N PHE A 23 -10.93 3.56 -21.32
CA PHE A 23 -9.63 4.15 -21.03
C PHE A 23 -9.81 5.66 -21.10
N ALA A 24 -10.40 6.24 -20.06
CA ALA A 24 -10.25 7.65 -19.78
C ALA A 24 -8.74 7.84 -19.58
N GLN A 25 -8.09 8.54 -20.50
CA GLN A 25 -6.71 8.96 -20.28
C GLN A 25 -6.73 9.87 -19.05
N ALA A 26 -6.34 9.30 -17.91
CA ALA A 26 -6.12 10.02 -16.68
C ALA A 26 -5.04 11.08 -16.95
N SER A 27 -5.25 12.30 -16.44
CA SER A 27 -4.19 13.30 -16.51
C SER A 27 -3.02 12.85 -15.64
N GLU A 28 -1.81 13.36 -15.89
CA GLU A 28 -0.65 13.11 -15.02
C GLU A 28 -0.99 13.35 -13.53
N LYS A 29 -1.80 14.38 -13.25
CA LYS A 29 -2.25 14.71 -11.90
C LYS A 29 -3.13 13.62 -11.28
N ASP A 30 -3.98 12.99 -12.06
CA ASP A 30 -4.85 11.90 -11.59
C ASP A 30 -4.03 10.65 -11.26
N GLU A 31 -3.03 10.32 -12.09
CA GLU A 31 -2.09 9.22 -11.83
C GLU A 31 -1.25 9.48 -10.59
N LEU A 32 -0.72 10.69 -10.40
CA LEU A 32 0.01 11.05 -9.19
C LEU A 32 -0.87 11.06 -7.93
N ALA A 33 -2.13 11.47 -8.04
CA ALA A 33 -3.10 11.34 -6.96
C ALA A 33 -3.38 9.86 -6.64
N GLN A 34 -3.36 8.97 -7.63
CA GLN A 34 -3.44 7.53 -7.43
C GLN A 34 -2.20 6.98 -6.72
N VAL A 35 -0.99 7.43 -7.08
CA VAL A 35 0.24 7.04 -6.38
C VAL A 35 0.15 7.39 -4.89
N ILE A 36 -0.35 8.57 -4.52
CA ILE A 36 -0.55 8.94 -3.10
C ILE A 36 -1.47 7.93 -2.39
N ARG A 37 -2.60 7.55 -3.00
CA ARG A 37 -3.51 6.56 -2.42
C ARG A 37 -2.87 5.18 -2.29
N GLN A 38 -2.03 4.78 -3.24
CA GLN A 38 -1.28 3.52 -3.16
C GLN A 38 -0.23 3.58 -2.04
N LEU A 39 0.43 4.72 -1.83
CA LEU A 39 1.34 4.93 -0.71
C LEU A 39 0.62 4.83 0.64
N ASP A 40 -0.63 5.31 0.74
CA ASP A 40 -1.48 5.09 1.94
C ASP A 40 -1.73 3.59 2.19
N GLN A 41 -2.01 2.82 1.14
CA GLN A 41 -2.19 1.38 1.24
C GLN A 41 -0.91 0.66 1.66
N VAL A 42 0.25 1.09 1.15
CA VAL A 42 1.57 0.58 1.57
C VAL A 42 1.81 0.89 3.04
N GLN A 43 1.53 2.11 3.50
CA GLN A 43 1.67 2.50 4.91
C GLN A 43 0.82 1.61 5.81
N ALA A 44 -0.46 1.41 5.48
CA ALA A 44 -1.34 0.52 6.24
C ALA A 44 -0.84 -0.94 6.25
N SER A 45 -0.20 -1.39 5.16
CA SER A 45 0.42 -2.72 5.09
C SER A 45 1.65 -2.84 6.00
N LEU A 46 2.50 -1.81 6.04
CA LEU A 46 3.64 -1.74 6.95
C LEU A 46 3.20 -1.76 8.42
N GLU A 47 2.14 -1.04 8.77
CA GLU A 47 1.57 -1.04 10.13
C GLU A 47 1.05 -2.43 10.54
N ARG A 48 0.34 -3.13 9.63
CA ARG A 48 -0.09 -4.51 9.87
C ARG A 48 1.11 -5.45 10.02
N ALA A 49 2.10 -5.35 9.14
CA ALA A 49 3.32 -6.16 9.22
C ALA A 49 4.08 -5.92 10.53
N ARG A 50 4.16 -4.66 10.99
CA ARG A 50 4.71 -4.30 12.29
C ARG A 50 3.96 -4.99 13.43
N ALA A 51 2.63 -4.93 13.42
CA ALA A 51 1.80 -5.58 14.44
C ALA A 51 2.02 -7.11 14.47
N LEU A 52 2.17 -7.76 13.31
CA LEU A 52 2.50 -9.19 13.23
C LEU A 52 3.92 -9.49 13.73
N SER A 53 4.89 -8.65 13.40
CA SER A 53 6.27 -8.79 13.88
C SER A 53 6.37 -8.69 15.40
N ALA A 54 5.58 -7.82 16.03
CA ALA A 54 5.56 -7.65 17.48
C ALA A 54 4.93 -8.84 18.22
N GLN A 55 4.07 -9.61 17.56
CA GLN A 55 3.49 -10.85 18.11
C GLN A 55 4.40 -12.06 17.92
N SER A 56 5.37 -11.94 17.01
CA SER A 56 6.33 -12.99 16.71
C SER A 56 7.54 -12.80 17.64
N ALA A 57 7.93 -13.84 18.39
CA ALA A 57 9.18 -13.84 19.15
C ALA A 57 10.39 -13.99 18.22
N ASP A 58 10.45 -13.19 17.16
CA ASP A 58 11.55 -13.22 16.20
C ASP A 58 12.84 -12.82 16.93
N ASP A 59 13.78 -13.76 17.08
CA ASP A 59 15.08 -13.58 17.75
C ASP A 59 16.20 -13.25 16.73
N GLY A 60 15.81 -12.84 15.52
CA GLY A 60 16.75 -12.41 14.50
C GLY A 60 17.60 -11.21 14.96
N ARG A 61 18.92 -11.29 14.72
CA ARG A 61 19.87 -10.17 14.90
C ARG A 61 19.45 -8.91 14.13
N PHE A 62 18.69 -9.08 13.05
CA PHE A 62 18.24 -8.00 12.19
C PHE A 62 16.72 -7.92 12.19
N TYR A 63 16.20 -6.71 12.11
CA TYR A 63 14.77 -6.44 12.00
C TYR A 63 14.49 -5.35 10.95
N PHE A 64 13.23 -5.28 10.54
CA PHE A 64 12.76 -4.23 9.62
C PHE A 64 12.40 -2.95 10.41
N ASP A 65 12.99 -1.82 10.02
CA ASP A 65 12.74 -0.51 10.59
C ASP A 65 11.46 0.11 9.99
N TYR A 66 10.34 -0.27 10.58
CA TYR A 66 9.03 0.24 10.20
C TYR A 66 8.90 1.76 10.38
N VAL A 67 9.63 2.35 11.33
CA VAL A 67 9.59 3.80 11.57
C VAL A 67 10.24 4.53 10.41
N ARG A 68 11.44 4.11 10.03
CA ARG A 68 12.16 4.69 8.88
C ARG A 68 11.40 4.53 7.58
N ALA A 69 10.88 3.33 7.31
CA ALA A 69 10.08 3.09 6.09
C ALA A 69 8.83 3.97 6.03
N SER A 70 8.15 4.17 7.16
CA SER A 70 6.97 5.05 7.22
C SER A 70 7.33 6.52 6.98
N GLN A 71 8.48 6.98 7.49
CA GLN A 71 8.99 8.34 7.23
C GLN A 71 9.32 8.57 5.76
N ASP A 72 9.92 7.59 5.10
CA ASP A 72 10.21 7.65 3.67
C ASP A 72 8.92 7.71 2.83
N ILE A 73 7.88 6.93 3.20
CA ILE A 73 6.54 7.02 2.56
C ILE A 73 5.92 8.42 2.73
N VAL A 74 6.02 9.01 3.93
CA VAL A 74 5.54 10.38 4.18
C VAL A 74 6.30 11.39 3.32
N SER A 75 7.62 11.24 3.21
CA SER A 75 8.48 12.11 2.39
C SER A 75 8.10 12.04 0.91
N MET A 76 7.86 10.83 0.39
CA MET A 76 7.36 10.63 -0.97
C MET A 76 6.00 11.31 -1.19
N LYS A 77 5.04 11.10 -0.29
CA LYS A 77 3.72 11.74 -0.38
C LYS A 77 3.82 13.26 -0.39
N GLN A 78 4.65 13.83 0.48
CA GLN A 78 4.89 15.28 0.56
C GLN A 78 5.47 15.83 -0.75
N GLY A 79 6.48 15.17 -1.32
CA GLY A 79 7.07 15.57 -2.60
C GLY A 79 6.07 15.57 -3.75
N ILE A 80 5.24 14.52 -3.83
CA ILE A 80 4.19 14.44 -4.86
C ILE A 80 3.11 15.51 -4.62
N SER A 81 2.66 15.71 -3.38
CA SER A 81 1.68 16.75 -3.05
C SER A 81 2.19 18.15 -3.37
N GLN A 82 3.47 18.45 -3.12
CA GLN A 82 4.08 19.73 -3.45
C GLN A 82 4.15 19.97 -4.96
N TYR A 83 4.34 18.92 -5.76
CA TYR A 83 4.27 19.03 -7.22
C TYR A 83 2.84 19.28 -7.72
N LEU A 84 1.85 18.58 -7.15
CA LEU A 84 0.44 18.72 -7.54
C LEU A 84 -0.15 20.09 -7.16
N ASP A 85 0.24 20.61 -6.00
CA ASP A 85 -0.14 21.92 -5.47
C ASP A 85 1.10 22.75 -5.13
N PRO A 86 1.75 23.36 -6.14
CA PRO A 86 2.96 24.13 -5.92
C PRO A 86 2.64 25.41 -5.15
N SER A 87 3.07 25.43 -3.88
CA SER A 87 3.03 26.65 -3.08
C SER A 87 3.87 27.74 -3.74
N ARG A 88 3.38 28.99 -3.72
CA ARG A 88 4.16 30.18 -4.10
C ARG A 88 5.23 30.54 -3.06
N ALA A 89 5.25 29.87 -1.91
CA ALA A 89 6.29 30.03 -0.90
C ALA A 89 7.62 29.42 -1.39
N GLN A 90 8.73 29.87 -0.81
CA GLN A 90 10.06 29.37 -1.15
C GLN A 90 10.12 27.84 -0.98
N PRO A 91 10.75 27.09 -1.91
CA PRO A 91 10.83 25.63 -1.81
C PRO A 91 11.44 25.25 -0.46
N ARG A 92 10.69 24.50 0.34
CA ARG A 92 11.29 23.80 1.48
C ARG A 92 12.05 22.60 0.93
N ASP A 93 13.21 22.29 1.51
CA ASP A 93 13.93 21.07 1.16
C ASP A 93 12.99 19.86 1.29
N ALA A 94 12.86 19.11 0.20
CA ALA A 94 12.12 17.87 0.21
C ALA A 94 12.85 16.87 1.11
N ALA A 95 12.13 16.25 2.05
CA ALA A 95 12.71 15.23 2.92
C ALA A 95 13.27 14.07 2.07
N ALA A 96 14.49 13.63 2.39
CA ALA A 96 15.16 12.57 1.64
C ALA A 96 14.59 11.19 1.96
N VAL A 97 14.49 10.34 0.94
CA VAL A 97 14.20 8.90 1.08
C VAL A 97 15.52 8.18 1.30
N GLU A 98 15.67 7.49 2.44
CA GLU A 98 16.91 6.79 2.78
C GLU A 98 16.99 5.38 2.20
N GLY A 99 15.86 4.65 2.16
CA GLY A 99 15.81 3.30 1.58
C GLY A 99 16.55 2.20 2.36
N ARG A 100 17.15 2.51 3.52
CA ARG A 100 17.80 1.53 4.40
C ARG A 100 16.87 1.17 5.56
N TYR A 101 16.19 0.03 5.43
CA TYR A 101 15.20 -0.43 6.43
C TYR A 101 15.65 -1.62 7.26
N ARG A 102 16.88 -2.11 7.07
CA ARG A 102 17.42 -3.18 7.91
C ARG A 102 18.16 -2.56 9.08
N GLN A 103 17.74 -2.90 10.30
CA GLN A 103 18.42 -2.50 11.54
C GLN A 103 18.94 -3.73 12.27
N GLU A 104 19.98 -3.52 13.07
CA GLU A 104 20.54 -4.51 13.96
C GLU A 104 20.03 -4.29 15.38
N ARG A 105 19.72 -5.35 16.11
CA ARG A 105 19.37 -5.24 17.53
C ARG A 105 20.61 -4.93 18.34
N ALA A 106 20.49 -3.98 19.27
CA ALA A 106 21.54 -3.75 20.26
C ALA A 106 21.69 -5.03 21.10
N GLN A 107 22.92 -5.52 21.23
CA GLN A 107 23.28 -6.68 22.04
C GLN A 107 23.25 -6.34 23.53
#